data_AF-A0A923DIL0-F1
#
_entry.id   AF-A0A923DIL0-F1
#
_cell.length_a   1.000
_cell.length_b   1.000
_cell.length_c   1.000
_cell.angle_alpha   90.00
_cell.angle_beta   90.00
_cell.angle_gamma   90.00
#
_symmetry.space_group_name_H-M   'P 1'
#
loop_
_entity.id
_entity.type
_entity.pdbx_description
1 polymer ?
#
loop_
_entity_poly.entity_id
_entity_poly.type
_entity_poly.pdbx_seq_one_letter_code
_entity_poly.pdbx_strand_id
1 'polypeptide(L)'
;MLRLWLGLTDIYNLFHNRDLTPAIVAKISKKPDDAEAGYQGIIELRKLHRELDEAVLAAYGWTDPSTGSGQALNLGHDFHEVETLPENDRIRYTISPDARKELLKRLLALNHQRAAEEKTKAPVKAVKAGRGKTTKGKKAAPDEPELFG
;
A
#
# COMPACT_ATOMS: atom_id res chain seq x y z
N MET A 1 0.64 25.05 0.87
CA MET A 1 -0.47 24.08 1.02
C MET A 1 -1.61 24.62 1.90
N LEU A 2 -1.41 24.93 3.19
CA LEU A 2 -2.50 25.38 4.11
C LEU A 2 -3.28 26.63 3.64
N ARG A 3 -2.66 27.48 2.79
CA ARG A 3 -3.31 28.69 2.25
C ARG A 3 -4.37 28.39 1.18
N LEU A 4 -4.30 27.24 0.50
CA LEU A 4 -5.21 26.91 -0.60
C LEU A 4 -6.57 26.39 -0.12
N TRP A 5 -6.72 26.05 1.17
CA TRP A 5 -7.96 25.51 1.76
C TRP A 5 -8.54 24.34 0.97
N LEU A 6 -7.68 23.49 0.41
CA LEU A 6 -8.08 22.32 -0.35
C LEU A 6 -8.48 21.18 0.59
N GLY A 7 -9.56 20.48 0.23
CA GLY A 7 -9.90 19.22 0.88
C GLY A 7 -8.96 18.09 0.46
N LEU A 8 -9.03 16.95 1.16
CA LEU A 8 -8.19 15.79 0.86
C LEU A 8 -8.44 15.27 -0.56
N THR A 9 -9.70 15.26 -1.02
CA THR A 9 -10.07 14.83 -2.37
C THR A 9 -9.43 15.71 -3.44
N ASP A 10 -9.41 17.03 -3.25
CA ASP A 10 -8.79 17.94 -4.23
C ASP A 10 -7.28 17.76 -4.28
N ILE A 11 -6.63 17.62 -3.12
CA ILE A 11 -5.19 17.35 -3.03
C ILE A 11 -4.87 16.02 -3.71
N TYR A 12 -5.68 14.99 -3.45
CA TYR A 12 -5.53 13.67 -4.06
C TYR A 12 -5.64 13.74 -5.59
N ASN A 13 -6.65 14.43 -6.11
CA ASN A 13 -6.85 14.60 -7.54
C ASN A 13 -5.69 15.39 -8.18
N LEU A 14 -5.21 16.46 -7.54
CA LEU A 14 -4.05 17.21 -8.00
C LEU A 14 -2.77 16.36 -7.97
N PHE A 15 -2.58 15.56 -6.91
CA PHE A 15 -1.44 14.66 -6.77
C PHE A 15 -1.37 13.63 -7.89
N HIS A 16 -2.51 13.11 -8.36
CA HIS A 16 -2.56 12.17 -9.49
C HIS A 16 -2.77 12.81 -10.87
N ASN A 17 -2.87 14.14 -10.96
CA ASN A 17 -2.97 14.82 -12.25
C ASN A 17 -1.61 14.89 -12.95
N ARG A 18 -1.45 14.16 -14.06
CA ARG A 18 -0.22 14.16 -14.86
C ARG A 18 0.09 15.52 -15.47
N ASP A 19 -0.93 16.21 -15.92
CA ASP A 19 -0.82 17.46 -16.66
C ASP A 19 -0.95 18.67 -15.71
N LEU A 20 -0.52 18.49 -14.44
CA LEU A 20 -0.63 19.48 -13.39
C LEU A 20 0.09 20.77 -13.80
N THR A 21 -0.62 21.89 -13.68
CA THR A 21 -0.09 23.24 -13.91
C THR A 21 -0.59 24.19 -12.82
N PRO A 22 0.07 25.35 -12.60
CA PRO A 22 -0.45 26.39 -11.73
C PRO A 22 -1.88 26.82 -12.10
N ALA A 23 -2.23 26.87 -13.39
CA ALA A 23 -3.59 27.21 -13.83
C ALA A 23 -4.66 26.20 -13.34
N ILE A 24 -4.34 24.90 -13.33
CA ILE A 24 -5.22 23.86 -12.79
C ILE A 24 -5.39 24.04 -11.27
N VAL A 25 -4.29 24.34 -10.56
CA VAL A 25 -4.32 24.60 -9.12
C VAL A 25 -5.16 25.84 -8.81
N ALA A 26 -5.02 26.92 -9.57
CA ALA A 26 -5.85 28.13 -9.44
C ALA A 26 -7.34 27.81 -9.62
N LYS A 27 -7.68 27.01 -10.64
CA LYS A 27 -9.06 26.62 -10.93
C LYS A 27 -9.68 25.81 -9.78
N ILE A 28 -8.95 24.85 -9.24
CA ILE A 28 -9.45 23.95 -8.18
C ILE A 28 -9.52 24.68 -6.83
N SER A 29 -8.46 25.42 -6.47
CA SER A 29 -8.39 26.16 -5.20
C SER A 29 -9.23 27.44 -5.18
N LYS A 30 -9.66 27.94 -6.35
CA LYS A 30 -10.28 29.27 -6.53
C LYS A 30 -9.41 30.40 -5.97
N LYS A 31 -8.10 30.20 -5.92
CA LYS A 31 -7.08 31.12 -5.36
C LYS A 31 -5.91 31.26 -6.33
N PRO A 32 -6.01 32.16 -7.34
CA PRO A 32 -4.96 32.32 -8.34
C PRO A 32 -3.64 32.81 -7.74
N ASP A 33 -3.71 33.66 -6.71
CA ASP A 33 -2.52 34.25 -6.08
C ASP A 33 -1.62 33.20 -5.39
N ASP A 34 -2.23 32.12 -4.88
CA ASP A 34 -1.52 31.03 -4.21
C ASP A 34 -1.21 29.85 -5.15
N ALA A 35 -1.61 29.92 -6.42
CA ALA A 35 -1.62 28.78 -7.32
C ALA A 35 -0.23 28.22 -7.63
N GLU A 36 0.76 29.11 -7.79
CA GLU A 36 2.16 28.71 -7.99
C GLU A 36 2.69 27.97 -6.76
N ALA A 37 2.48 28.53 -5.56
CA ALA A 37 2.88 27.88 -4.32
C ALA A 37 2.18 26.54 -4.10
N GLY A 38 0.93 26.40 -4.57
CA GLY A 38 0.20 25.14 -4.55
C GLY A 38 0.75 24.10 -5.51
N TYR A 39 1.05 24.51 -6.74
CA TYR A 39 1.70 23.68 -7.73
C TYR A 39 3.02 23.12 -7.19
N GLN A 40 3.91 23.99 -6.71
CA GLN A 40 5.18 23.58 -6.09
C GLN A 40 4.96 22.66 -4.88
N GLY A 41 3.93 22.93 -4.07
CA GLY A 41 3.57 22.08 -2.93
C GLY A 41 3.16 20.66 -3.32
N ILE A 42 2.45 20.47 -4.45
CA ILE A 42 2.07 19.14 -4.95
C ILE A 42 3.28 18.41 -5.53
N ILE A 43 4.20 19.12 -6.22
CA ILE A 43 5.45 18.52 -6.70
C ILE A 43 6.32 18.06 -5.53
N GLU A 44 6.46 18.89 -4.49
CA GLU A 44 7.20 18.49 -3.29
C GLU A 44 6.53 17.31 -2.57
N LEU A 45 5.19 17.27 -2.53
CA LEU A 45 4.47 16.12 -1.97
C LEU A 45 4.78 14.82 -2.72
N ARG A 46 4.88 14.84 -4.05
CA ARG A 46 5.27 13.67 -4.86
C ARG A 46 6.70 13.23 -4.58
N LYS A 47 7.62 14.18 -4.40
CA LYS A 47 9.01 13.92 -4.04
C LYS A 47 9.12 13.28 -2.65
N LEU A 48 8.49 13.88 -1.64
CA LEU A 48 8.48 13.35 -0.27
C LEU A 48 7.83 11.96 -0.20
N HIS A 49 6.81 11.70 -1.01
CA HIS A 49 6.20 10.36 -1.09
C HIS A 49 7.17 9.31 -1.63
N ARG A 50 7.96 9.66 -2.66
CA ARG A 50 9.02 8.77 -3.17
C ARG A 50 10.09 8.52 -2.10
N GLU A 51 10.58 9.57 -1.45
CA GLU A 51 11.59 9.44 -0.38
C GLU A 51 11.10 8.57 0.77
N LEU A 52 9.82 8.68 1.14
CA LEU A 52 9.20 7.83 2.14
C LEU A 52 9.22 6.35 1.71
N ASP A 53 8.78 6.05 0.49
CA ASP A 53 8.75 4.68 -0.01
C ASP A 53 10.16 4.07 -0.11
N GLU A 54 11.15 4.86 -0.54
CA GLU A 54 12.56 4.45 -0.58
C GLU A 54 13.12 4.18 0.81
N ALA A 55 12.80 5.02 1.80
CA ALA A 55 13.19 4.80 3.19
C ALA A 55 12.55 3.51 3.76
N VAL A 56 11.29 3.22 3.39
CA VAL A 56 10.63 1.97 3.75
C VAL A 56 11.35 0.78 3.12
N LEU A 57 11.68 0.83 1.81
CA LEU A 57 12.45 -0.24 1.16
C LEU A 57 13.80 -0.47 1.85
N ALA A 58 14.50 0.61 2.23
CA ALA A 58 15.78 0.51 2.92
C ALA A 58 15.63 -0.16 4.30
N ALA A 59 14.56 0.16 5.04
CA ALA A 59 14.27 -0.47 6.33
C ALA A 59 14.00 -1.99 6.20
N TYR A 60 13.46 -2.43 5.07
CA TYR A 60 13.31 -3.85 4.74
C TYR A 60 14.57 -4.49 4.11
N GLY A 61 15.63 -3.71 3.85
CA GLY A 61 16.85 -4.19 3.20
C GLY A 61 16.68 -4.49 1.71
N TRP A 62 15.70 -3.86 1.04
CA TRP A 62 15.33 -4.13 -0.36
C TRP A 62 15.95 -3.17 -1.38
N THR A 63 16.72 -2.19 -0.91
CA THR A 63 17.42 -1.19 -1.74
C THR A 63 18.82 -1.62 -2.14
N ASP A 64 19.46 -2.53 -1.40
CA ASP A 64 20.82 -2.99 -1.66
C ASP A 64 20.80 -4.50 -1.96
N PRO A 65 21.37 -4.96 -3.10
CA PRO A 65 21.48 -6.38 -3.40
C PRO A 65 22.28 -7.17 -2.36
N SER A 66 23.10 -6.51 -1.54
CA SER A 66 23.95 -7.11 -0.51
C SER A 66 23.21 -7.38 0.81
N THR A 67 22.08 -6.70 1.09
CA THR A 67 21.43 -6.71 2.41
C THR A 67 20.36 -7.78 2.60
N GLY A 68 20.20 -8.69 1.64
CA GLY A 68 19.41 -9.91 1.79
C GLY A 68 17.95 -9.76 1.36
N SER A 69 17.65 -10.35 0.19
CA SER A 69 16.34 -10.79 -0.35
C SER A 69 16.30 -10.76 -1.89
N GLY A 70 17.41 -10.46 -2.58
CA GLY A 70 17.51 -10.51 -4.03
C GLY A 70 18.09 -9.21 -4.60
N GLN A 71 17.81 -8.92 -5.87
CA GLN A 71 18.22 -7.68 -6.52
C GLN A 71 17.53 -6.46 -5.87
N ALA A 72 18.21 -5.30 -5.91
CA ALA A 72 17.63 -4.03 -5.47
C ALA A 72 16.31 -3.75 -6.20
N LEU A 73 15.27 -3.40 -5.45
CA LEU A 73 13.97 -3.09 -6.00
C LEU A 73 13.91 -1.61 -6.40
N ASN A 74 13.78 -1.35 -7.71
CA ASN A 74 13.48 0.00 -8.20
C ASN A 74 11.95 0.19 -8.26
N LEU A 75 11.44 1.19 -7.55
CA LEU A 75 10.01 1.50 -7.52
C LEU A 75 9.50 2.18 -8.79
N GLY A 76 10.34 2.91 -9.52
CA GLY A 76 9.96 3.53 -10.79
C GLY A 76 8.72 4.43 -10.68
N HIS A 77 8.65 5.32 -9.68
CA HIS A 77 7.51 6.22 -9.50
C HIS A 77 7.27 7.10 -10.72
N ASP A 78 6.12 6.92 -11.34
CA ASP A 78 5.64 7.72 -12.46
C ASP A 78 4.10 7.57 -12.55
N PHE A 79 3.50 8.07 -13.62
CA PHE A 79 2.10 7.89 -13.93
C PHE A 79 1.86 6.54 -14.60
N HIS A 80 1.35 5.58 -13.82
CA HIS A 80 1.04 4.23 -14.29
C HIS A 80 -0.47 3.97 -14.24
N GLU A 81 -0.92 3.06 -15.10
CA GLU A 81 -2.29 2.56 -15.07
C GLU A 81 -2.49 1.63 -13.87
N VAL A 82 -3.64 1.78 -13.22
CA VAL A 82 -4.09 0.93 -12.12
C VAL A 82 -5.32 0.16 -12.60
N GLU A 83 -5.12 -1.12 -12.93
CA GLU A 83 -6.14 -2.00 -13.53
C GLU A 83 -7.41 -2.18 -12.67
N THR A 84 -7.33 -1.93 -11.37
CA THR A 84 -8.48 -2.02 -10.45
C THR A 84 -9.42 -0.82 -10.53
N LEU A 85 -9.08 0.21 -11.32
CA LEU A 85 -9.87 1.42 -11.48
C LEU A 85 -10.58 1.44 -12.84
N PRO A 86 -11.69 2.18 -12.95
CA PRO A 86 -12.37 2.39 -14.23
C PRO A 86 -11.43 2.98 -15.29
N GLU A 87 -11.63 2.57 -16.55
CA GLU A 87 -10.77 2.94 -17.68
C GLU A 87 -10.60 4.45 -17.89
N ASN A 88 -11.61 5.24 -17.49
CA ASN A 88 -11.60 6.70 -17.62
C ASN A 88 -10.79 7.43 -16.51
N ASP A 89 -10.39 6.76 -15.43
CA ASP A 89 -9.63 7.32 -14.30
C ASP A 89 -8.60 6.33 -13.72
N ARG A 90 -7.90 5.61 -14.61
CA ARG A 90 -6.92 4.58 -14.21
C ARG A 90 -5.49 5.08 -14.05
N ILE A 91 -5.15 6.26 -14.55
CA ILE A 91 -3.77 6.76 -14.51
C ILE A 91 -3.51 7.44 -13.17
N ARG A 92 -2.54 6.94 -12.39
CA ARG A 92 -2.19 7.49 -11.08
C ARG A 92 -0.67 7.62 -10.96
N TYR A 93 -0.21 8.71 -10.34
CA TYR A 93 1.18 8.78 -9.86
C TYR A 93 1.40 7.70 -8.79
N THR A 94 2.17 6.66 -9.13
CA THR A 94 2.39 5.46 -8.31
C THR A 94 3.67 4.74 -8.75
N ILE A 95 4.00 3.61 -8.13
CA ILE A 95 5.14 2.76 -8.51
C ILE A 95 4.82 1.94 -9.76
N SER A 96 5.86 1.50 -10.48
CA SER A 96 5.66 0.71 -11.70
C SER A 96 4.88 -0.58 -11.43
N PRO A 97 4.10 -1.09 -12.41
CA PRO A 97 3.36 -2.35 -12.25
C PRO A 97 4.27 -3.53 -11.88
N ASP A 98 5.48 -3.57 -12.43
CA ASP A 98 6.47 -4.61 -12.14
C ASP A 98 7.02 -4.48 -10.71
N ALA A 99 7.33 -3.25 -10.27
CA ALA A 99 7.75 -3.01 -8.90
C ALA A 99 6.65 -3.39 -7.89
N ARG A 100 5.39 -3.08 -8.21
CA ARG A 100 4.23 -3.47 -7.38
C ARG A 100 4.11 -4.98 -7.24
N LYS A 101 4.23 -5.73 -8.35
CA LYS A 101 4.18 -7.20 -8.34
C LYS A 101 5.30 -7.80 -7.49
N GLU A 102 6.53 -7.32 -7.69
CA GLU A 102 7.69 -7.79 -6.93
C GLU A 102 7.58 -7.43 -5.44
N LEU A 103 7.11 -6.22 -5.11
CA LEU A 103 6.86 -5.80 -3.73
C LEU A 103 5.85 -6.71 -3.03
N LEU A 104 4.71 -6.99 -3.67
CA LEU A 104 3.68 -7.89 -3.13
C LEU A 104 4.22 -9.30 -2.91
N LYS A 105 5.03 -9.81 -3.83
CA LYS A 105 5.67 -11.12 -3.71
C LYS A 105 6.62 -11.18 -2.50
N ARG A 106 7.46 -10.16 -2.29
CA ARG A 106 8.37 -10.09 -1.12
C ARG A 106 7.59 -10.00 0.20
N LEU A 107 6.55 -9.17 0.23
CA LEU A 107 5.68 -9.04 1.40
C LEU A 107 4.95 -10.34 1.73
N LEU A 108 4.46 -11.05 0.71
CA LEU A 108 3.80 -12.34 0.89
C LEU A 108 4.77 -13.39 1.47
N ALA A 109 5.98 -13.48 0.93
CA ALA A 109 7.01 -14.39 1.45
C ALA A 109 7.37 -14.08 2.91
N LEU A 110 7.55 -12.80 3.24
CA LEU A 110 7.84 -12.36 4.61
C LEU A 110 6.68 -12.65 5.57
N ASN A 111 5.44 -12.49 5.11
CA ASN A 111 4.25 -12.83 5.89
C ASN A 111 4.22 -14.34 6.20
N HIS A 112 4.42 -15.20 5.20
CA HIS A 112 4.50 -16.65 5.43
C HIS A 112 5.59 -17.05 6.43
N GLN A 113 6.77 -16.42 6.35
CA GLN A 113 7.84 -16.66 7.31
C GLN A 113 7.42 -16.28 8.72
N ARG A 114 6.89 -15.06 8.92
CA ARG A 114 6.43 -14.59 10.23
C ARG A 114 5.30 -15.46 10.80
N ALA A 115 4.35 -15.86 9.96
CA ALA A 115 3.25 -16.74 10.37
C ALA A 115 3.75 -18.13 10.82
N ALA A 116 4.79 -18.68 10.16
CA ALA A 116 5.41 -19.92 10.59
C ALA A 116 6.13 -19.76 11.94
N GLU A 117 6.89 -18.68 12.12
CA GLU A 117 7.54 -18.35 13.40
C GLU A 117 6.53 -18.18 14.53
N GLU A 118 5.41 -17.49 14.29
CA GLU A 118 4.33 -17.32 15.27
C GLU A 118 3.68 -18.64 15.65
N LYS A 119 3.41 -19.54 14.68
CA LYS A 119 2.89 -20.88 14.95
C LYS A 119 3.81 -21.71 15.84
N THR A 120 5.13 -21.55 15.68
CA THR A 120 6.12 -22.26 16.53
C THR A 120 6.26 -21.65 17.92
N LYS A 121 5.98 -20.35 18.08
CA LYS A 121 6.06 -19.60 19.34
C LYS A 121 4.74 -19.58 20.12
N ALA A 122 3.63 -19.98 19.50
CA ALA A 122 2.35 -20.12 20.18
C ALA A 122 2.47 -21.18 21.30
N PRO A 123 2.12 -20.85 22.56
CA PRO A 123 2.12 -21.85 23.61
C PRO A 123 1.11 -22.93 23.22
N VAL A 124 1.58 -24.17 23.20
CA VAL A 124 0.71 -25.34 23.06
C VAL A 124 -0.33 -25.20 24.17
N LYS A 125 -1.57 -24.85 23.83
CA LYS A 125 -2.67 -24.93 24.79
C LYS A 125 -2.67 -26.39 25.24
N ALA A 126 -2.17 -26.64 26.44
CA ALA A 126 -2.27 -27.94 27.08
C ALA A 126 -3.76 -28.24 27.17
N VAL A 127 -4.24 -29.10 26.26
CA VAL A 127 -5.58 -29.66 26.36
C VAL A 127 -5.54 -30.51 27.63
N LYS A 128 -5.99 -29.93 28.75
CA LYS A 128 -6.22 -30.69 29.98
C LYS A 128 -7.23 -31.78 29.64
N ALA A 129 -6.76 -33.02 29.65
CA ALA A 129 -7.59 -34.21 29.63
C ALA A 129 -8.52 -34.17 30.86
N GLY A 130 -9.75 -33.70 30.64
CA GLY A 130 -10.84 -33.70 31.62
C GLY A 130 -11.96 -34.61 31.14
N ARG A 131 -11.95 -35.84 31.62
CA ARG A 131 -12.94 -36.88 31.37
C ARG A 131 -14.30 -36.50 31.98
N GLY A 132 -15.32 -36.31 31.14
CA GLY A 132 -16.71 -36.12 31.55
C GLY A 132 -17.68 -36.61 30.46
N LYS A 133 -18.33 -37.74 30.70
CA LYS A 133 -19.26 -38.43 29.80
C LYS A 133 -20.69 -37.95 30.04
N THR A 134 -21.37 -37.34 29.05
CA THR A 134 -22.84 -37.43 28.88
C THR A 134 -23.32 -37.05 27.46
N THR A 135 -23.94 -38.05 26.83
CA THR A 135 -24.93 -38.14 25.74
C THR A 135 -25.60 -36.91 25.05
N LYS A 136 -25.55 -36.96 23.71
CA LYS A 136 -26.64 -36.88 22.68
C LYS A 136 -27.33 -35.53 22.39
N GLY A 137 -27.12 -35.00 21.18
CA GLY A 137 -27.89 -33.91 20.54
C GLY A 137 -27.40 -33.65 19.11
N LYS A 138 -28.28 -33.26 18.17
CA LYS A 138 -28.18 -33.46 16.70
C LYS A 138 -28.03 -32.12 15.94
N LYS A 139 -27.33 -32.17 14.78
CA LYS A 139 -27.40 -31.34 13.53
C LYS A 139 -26.64 -30.00 13.38
N ALA A 140 -25.75 -29.94 12.36
CA ALA A 140 -25.82 -29.14 11.10
C ALA A 140 -24.45 -28.54 10.64
N ALA A 141 -24.23 -28.54 9.31
CA ALA A 141 -23.00 -28.31 8.50
C ALA A 141 -22.65 -26.82 8.25
N PRO A 142 -21.73 -26.42 7.32
CA PRO A 142 -20.62 -27.09 6.61
C PRO A 142 -19.24 -26.40 6.82
N ASP A 143 -18.19 -27.01 6.25
CA ASP A 143 -16.80 -26.52 6.15
C ASP A 143 -16.67 -25.06 5.68
N GLU A 144 -15.87 -24.28 6.40
CA GLU A 144 -15.33 -23.00 5.91
C GLU A 144 -14.27 -23.27 4.84
N PRO A 145 -14.34 -22.65 3.64
CA PRO A 145 -13.27 -22.79 2.67
C PRO A 145 -12.04 -21.99 3.11
N GLU A 146 -10.87 -22.60 2.93
CA GLU A 146 -9.56 -21.94 3.05
C GLU A 146 -9.57 -20.63 2.24
N LEU A 147 -9.43 -19.50 2.95
CA LEU A 147 -9.15 -18.23 2.30
C LEU A 147 -7.74 -18.33 1.70
N PHE A 148 -7.67 -18.22 0.38
CA PHE A 148 -6.46 -18.23 -0.46
C PHE A 148 -5.94 -19.63 -0.81
N GLY A 149 -6.70 -20.32 -1.67
CA GLY A 149 -6.20 -21.35 -2.58
C GLY A 149 -6.05 -20.82 -3.99
#